data_AF-A0A3M1DDF2-F1
#
_entry.id   AF-A0A3M1DDF2-F1
#
_cell.length_a   1.000
_cell.length_b   1.000
_cell.length_c   1.000
_cell.angle_alpha   90.00
_cell.angle_beta   90.00
_cell.angle_gamma   90.00
#
_symmetry.space_group_name_H-M   'P 1'
#
loop_
_entity.id
_entity.type
_entity.pdbx_description
1 polymer ?
#
loop_
_entity_poly.entity_id
_entity_poly.type
_entity_poly.pdbx_seq_one_letter_code
_entity_poly.pdbx_strand_id
1 'polypeptide(L)' 'MGANTERKQEARPFSATVRAENLDRMAEENFDILVIGGGITGVAIARDAAMRGFRTALVERGDFAAGT' A
#
# COMPACT_ATOMS: atom_id res chain seq x y z
N MET A 1 5.58 14.99 -25.63
CA MET A 1 4.38 14.17 -25.89
C MET A 1 4.53 12.85 -25.13
N GLY A 2 4.52 12.90 -23.80
CA GLY A 2 4.58 11.70 -22.95
C GLY A 2 3.19 11.52 -22.36
N ALA A 3 2.56 10.38 -22.65
CA ALA A 3 1.19 10.08 -22.24
C ALA A 3 1.03 10.28 -20.73
N ASN A 4 0.29 11.32 -20.33
CA ASN A 4 -0.32 11.36 -19.01
C ASN A 4 -1.45 10.34 -19.05
N THR A 5 -1.09 9.07 -18.87
CA THR A 5 -2.07 7.99 -18.73
C THR A 5 -2.78 8.24 -17.42
N GLU A 6 -3.94 8.89 -17.51
CA GLU A 6 -4.95 8.93 -16.48
C GLU A 6 -5.26 7.48 -16.10
N ARG A 7 -4.53 6.96 -15.11
CA ARG A 7 -4.88 5.70 -14.46
C ARG A 7 -6.21 5.96 -13.77
N LYS A 8 -7.30 5.68 -14.48
CA LYS A 8 -8.60 5.41 -13.85
C LYS A 8 -8.33 4.28 -12.87
N GLN A 9 -8.16 4.63 -11.59
CA GLN A 9 -8.14 3.66 -10.52
C GLN A 9 -9.58 3.18 -10.39
N GLU A 10 -9.94 2.15 -11.17
CA GLU A 10 -11.08 1.31 -10.79
C GLU A 10 -10.84 0.91 -9.33
N ALA A 11 -11.88 1.05 -8.51
CA ALA A 11 -11.82 0.80 -7.08
C ALA A 11 -11.36 -0.65 -6.86
N ARG A 12 -10.06 -0.84 -6.62
CA ARG A 12 -9.50 -2.15 -6.37
C ARG A 12 -10.03 -2.62 -5.03
N PRO A 13 -10.60 -3.83 -4.94
CA PRO A 13 -11.15 -4.32 -3.69
C PRO A 13 -10.03 -4.48 -2.66
N PHE A 14 -10.23 -3.98 -1.45
CA PHE A 14 -9.38 -4.33 -0.32
C PHE A 14 -9.76 -5.73 0.17
N SER A 15 -9.18 -6.74 -0.48
CA SER A 15 -9.52 -8.16 -0.32
C SER A 15 -8.27 -9.03 -0.42
N ALA A 16 -8.28 -10.19 0.25
CA ALA A 16 -7.22 -11.19 0.11
C ALA A 16 -7.08 -11.70 -1.33
N THR A 17 -8.14 -11.61 -2.15
CA THR A 17 -8.13 -12.06 -3.55
C THR A 17 -7.13 -11.32 -4.44
N VAL A 18 -6.77 -10.07 -4.09
CA VAL A 18 -5.81 -9.25 -4.86
C VAL A 18 -4.39 -9.28 -4.26
N ARG A 19 -4.11 -10.20 -3.33
CA ARG A 19 -2.81 -10.26 -2.65
C ARG A 19 -1.64 -10.48 -3.61
N ALA A 20 -1.76 -11.40 -4.56
CA ALA A 20 -0.69 -11.70 -5.51
C ALA A 20 -0.34 -10.47 -6.36
N GLU A 21 -1.36 -9.81 -6.93
CA GLU A 21 -1.18 -8.58 -7.70
C GLU A 21 -0.53 -7.46 -6.88
N ASN A 22 -0.93 -7.30 -5.61
CA ASN A 22 -0.31 -6.30 -4.72
C ASN A 22 1.18 -6.61 -4.46
N LEU A 23 1.57 -7.88 -4.36
CA LEU A 23 2.97 -8.27 -4.20
C LEU A 23 3.78 -8.00 -5.47
N ASP A 24 3.23 -8.33 -6.64
CA ASP A 24 3.88 -8.04 -7.94
C ASP A 24 4.12 -6.54 -8.08
N ARG A 25 3.11 -5.72 -7.75
CA ARG A 25 3.25 -4.26 -7.75
C ARG A 25 4.29 -3.76 -6.76
N MET A 26 4.39 -4.37 -5.59
CA MET A 26 5.44 -4.02 -4.62
C MET A 26 6.85 -4.33 -5.12
N ALA A 27 7.00 -5.30 -6.02
CA ALA A 27 8.28 -5.64 -6.64
C ALA A 27 8.60 -4.77 -7.86
N GLU A 28 7.58 -4.36 -8.63
CA GLU A 28 7.73 -3.65 -9.90
C GLU A 28 7.66 -2.11 -9.77
N GLU A 29 6.92 -1.61 -8.78
CA GLU A 29 6.70 -0.18 -8.60
C GLU A 29 7.62 0.43 -7.53
N ASN A 30 8.00 1.70 -7.71
CA ASN A 30 8.69 2.46 -6.68
C ASN A 30 7.70 3.05 -5.66
N PHE A 31 8.07 2.94 -4.38
CA PHE A 31 7.38 3.55 -3.24
C PHE A 31 8.32 4.54 -2.57
N ASP A 32 7.78 5.66 -2.11
CA ASP A 32 8.55 6.66 -1.36
C ASP A 32 8.76 6.19 0.09
N ILE A 33 7.79 5.44 0.63
CA ILE A 33 7.78 4.97 2.02
C ILE A 33 7.33 3.51 2.08
N LEU A 34 8.10 2.67 2.78
CA LEU A 34 7.73 1.31 3.17
C LEU A 34 7.59 1.22 4.69
N VAL A 35 6.41 0.85 5.17
CA VAL A 35 6.12 0.58 6.58
C VAL A 35 6.10 -0.93 6.83
N ILE A 36 6.81 -1.38 7.87
CA ILE A 36 6.85 -2.78 8.29
C ILE A 36 6.10 -2.89 9.63
N GLY A 37 5.02 -3.67 9.64
CA GLY A 37 4.14 -3.86 10.79
C GLY A 37 2.76 -3.23 10.59
N GLY A 38 1.71 -4.04 10.70
CA GLY A 38 0.30 -3.68 10.56
C GLY A 38 -0.44 -3.42 11.86
N GLY A 39 0.28 -3.11 12.94
CA GLY A 39 -0.30 -2.61 14.20
C GLY A 39 -0.73 -1.14 14.10
N ILE A 40 -1.28 -0.58 15.19
CA ILE A 40 -1.82 0.79 15.21
C ILE A 40 -0.79 1.85 14.78
N THR A 41 0.45 1.74 15.26
CA THR A 41 1.53 2.67 14.93
C THR A 41 1.87 2.62 13.44
N GLY A 42 2.04 1.42 12.88
CA GLY A 42 2.37 1.25 11.46
C GLY A 42 1.26 1.75 10.54
N VAL A 43 -0.01 1.43 10.86
CA VAL A 43 -1.17 1.91 10.12
C VAL A 43 -1.30 3.43 10.20
N ALA A 44 -1.09 4.04 11.38
CA ALA A 44 -1.13 5.49 11.55
C ALA A 44 -0.06 6.19 10.70
N ILE A 45 1.16 5.66 10.68
CA ILE A 45 2.27 6.17 9.85
C ILE A 45 1.91 6.03 8.36
N ALA A 46 1.46 4.85 7.92
CA ALA A 46 1.13 4.62 6.52
C ALA A 46 -0.03 5.53 6.05
N ARG A 47 -1.03 5.75 6.90
CA ARG A 47 -2.14 6.67 6.64
C ARG A 47 -1.65 8.12 6.52
N ASP A 48 -0.85 8.60 7.46
CA ASP A 48 -0.32 9.97 7.44
C ASP A 48 0.55 10.20 6.19
N ALA A 49 1.45 9.26 5.87
CA ALA A 49 2.27 9.30 4.66
C ALA A 49 1.42 9.35 3.38
N ALA A 50 0.43 8.47 3.25
CA ALA A 50 -0.46 8.44 2.10
C ALA A 50 -1.29 9.73 1.98
N MET A 51 -1.79 10.28 3.09
CA MET A 51 -2.52 11.56 3.11
C MET A 51 -1.67 12.76 2.70
N ARG A 52 -0.34 12.67 2.87
CA ARG A 52 0.62 13.68 2.41
C ARG A 52 1.03 13.50 0.93
N GLY A 53 0.52 12.47 0.26
CA GLY A 53 0.76 12.22 -1.16
C GLY A 53 1.96 11.31 -1.45
N PHE A 54 2.59 10.71 -0.44
CA PHE A 54 3.65 9.73 -0.66
C PHE A 54 3.07 8.40 -1.18
N ARG A 55 3.72 7.80 -2.17
CA ARG A 55 3.46 6.41 -2.58
C ARG A 55 3.91 5.50 -1.45
N THR A 56 2.95 5.01 -0.68
CA THR A 56 3.21 4.29 0.57
C THR A 56 2.82 2.83 0.44
N ALA A 57 3.72 1.93 0.86
CA ALA A 57 3.46 0.51 1.03
C ALA A 57 3.50 0.14 2.52
N LEU A 58 2.67 -0.82 2.93
CA LEU A 58 2.70 -1.40 4.27
C LEU A 58 2.67 -2.92 4.16
N VAL A 59 3.52 -3.60 4.93
CA VAL A 59 3.54 -5.06 5.03
C VAL A 59 3.34 -5.53 6.47
N GLU A 60 2.57 -6.59 6.63
CA GLU A 60 2.36 -7.30 7.90
C GLU A 60 2.54 -8.81 7.64
N ARG A 61 3.15 -9.51 8.61
CA ARG A 61 3.36 -10.95 8.57
C ARG A 61 2.06 -11.72 8.80
N GLY A 62 1.25 -11.26 9.75
CA GLY A 62 -0.05 -11.82 10.12
C GLY A 62 -1.24 -11.10 9.48
N ASP A 63 -2.34 -11.04 10.22
CA ASP A 63 -3.46 -10.16 9.89
C ASP A 63 -3.23 -8.76 10.47
N PHE A 64 -3.90 -7.75 9.90
CA PHE A 64 -3.83 -6.39 10.43
C PHE A 64 -4.34 -6.34 11.87
N ALA A 65 -3.68 -5.54 12.71
CA ALA A 65 -3.98 -5.43 14.14
C ALA A 65 -3.92 -6.75 14.95
N ALA A 66 -3.26 -7.79 14.44
CA ALA A 66 -3.08 -9.06 15.16
C ALA A 66 -2.00 -9.01 16.27
N GLY A 67 -1.21 -7.94 16.32
CA GLY A 67 -0.26 -7.67 17.40
C GLY A 67 -0.92 -7.08 18.66
N THR A 68 -0.10 -6.56 19.58
CA THR A 68 -0.52 -5.84 20.79
C THR A 68 -0.48 -4.33 20.60
#